data_AF-A0A6A3HEP5-F1
#
_entry.id   AF-A0A6A3HEP5-F1
#
_cell.length_a   1.000
_cell.length_b   1.000
_cell.length_c   1.000
_cell.angle_alpha   90.00
_cell.angle_beta   90.00
_cell.angle_gamma   90.00
#
_symmetry.space_group_name_H-M   'P 1'
#
loop_
_entity.id
_entity.type
_entity.pdbx_description
1 polymer ?
#
loop_
_entity_poly.entity_id
_entity_poly.type
_entity_poly.pdbx_seq_one_letter_code
_entity_poly.pdbx_strand_id
1 'polypeptide(L)'
;MKLHSQSEFDVYATPVVSANGASVLYNSYATFLDEDEKFTYTVVNGAAYLSTIDDDDSETVRCLPPNTLPFDKILPALNDATPIPSASIGKETVECESGKLFKTTFSGAHFALCSSGKSGFTAVSSDLAINVTYLDGPITISQPELTDGTSSCEPVESVTSMTPTALALATGGALPSTSSRKLKEAAHMAMDASECGECLTTPRPCIFLHGLGNPNEEPTLQDTPKLTKRKFGDIHGHAPCCSEIKYAVINTNNAGWRNDTLQQKFCDFLLQMSPTSDVAAGIIDNTIVVTHSMGGLCPDDWQHGFGLPYGHLQQ
;
A
#
# COMPACT_ATOMS: atom_id res chain seq x y z
N MET A 1 2.72 -6.31 -1.09
CA MET A 1 2.29 -6.13 0.31
C MET A 1 2.64 -7.39 1.11
N LYS A 2 2.94 -7.27 2.41
CA LYS A 2 3.06 -8.42 3.33
C LYS A 2 2.18 -8.19 4.55
N LEU A 3 1.50 -9.23 5.02
CA LEU A 3 0.78 -9.25 6.28
C LEU A 3 1.39 -10.37 7.12
N HIS A 4 1.89 -10.06 8.32
CA HIS A 4 2.60 -11.03 9.18
C HIS A 4 3.73 -11.76 8.43
N SER A 5 4.59 -10.98 7.77
CA SER A 5 5.69 -11.46 6.91
C SER A 5 5.28 -12.29 5.67
N GLN A 6 4.00 -12.61 5.49
CA GLN A 6 3.48 -13.41 4.38
C GLN A 6 3.01 -12.53 3.21
N SER A 7 3.43 -12.90 1.99
CA SER A 7 3.00 -12.25 0.74
C SER A 7 1.86 -12.99 0.04
N GLU A 8 1.57 -14.21 0.46
CA GLU A 8 0.50 -15.06 -0.06
C GLU A 8 -0.16 -15.75 1.13
N PHE A 9 -1.49 -15.72 1.17
CA PHE A 9 -2.29 -16.26 2.26
C PHE A 9 -3.73 -16.51 1.80
N ASP A 10 -4.40 -17.43 2.49
CA ASP A 10 -5.79 -17.78 2.23
C ASP A 10 -6.74 -17.08 3.20
N VAL A 11 -7.89 -16.65 2.67
CA VAL A 11 -9.02 -16.15 3.47
C VAL A 11 -10.22 -17.04 3.20
N TYR A 12 -10.78 -17.57 4.27
CA TYR A 12 -11.95 -18.42 4.23
C TYR A 12 -13.17 -17.62 4.64
N ALA A 13 -14.25 -17.68 3.86
CA ALA A 13 -15.45 -16.90 4.12
C ALA A 13 -16.74 -17.70 3.86
N THR A 14 -17.75 -17.47 4.68
CA THR A 14 -19.08 -18.08 4.59
C THR A 14 -20.15 -16.98 4.60
N PRO A 15 -21.10 -16.96 3.65
CA PRO A 15 -22.13 -15.93 3.61
C PRO A 15 -23.17 -16.14 4.72
N VAL A 16 -23.50 -15.07 5.42
CA VAL A 16 -24.65 -14.95 6.32
C VAL A 16 -25.71 -14.12 5.60
N VAL A 17 -26.74 -14.81 5.09
CA VAL A 17 -27.79 -14.21 4.29
C VAL A 17 -28.95 -13.78 5.19
N SER A 18 -29.40 -12.54 5.01
CA SER A 18 -30.60 -12.03 5.67
C SER A 18 -31.84 -12.89 5.39
N ALA A 19 -32.82 -12.90 6.30
CA ALA A 19 -34.00 -13.77 6.21
C ALA A 19 -34.83 -13.56 4.93
N ASN A 20 -34.79 -12.36 4.34
CA ASN A 20 -35.48 -12.03 3.08
C ASN A 20 -34.61 -12.28 1.83
N GLY A 21 -33.37 -12.75 1.99
CA GLY A 21 -32.42 -13.00 0.90
C GLY A 21 -31.87 -11.74 0.23
N ALA A 22 -32.19 -10.54 0.73
CA ALA A 22 -31.91 -9.28 0.02
C ALA A 22 -30.51 -8.71 0.29
N SER A 23 -29.91 -9.13 1.41
CA SER A 23 -28.62 -8.64 1.87
C SER A 23 -27.77 -9.74 2.49
N VAL A 24 -26.46 -9.55 2.42
CA VAL A 24 -25.45 -10.51 2.89
C VAL A 24 -24.45 -9.82 3.81
N LEU A 25 -23.86 -10.62 4.66
CA LEU A 25 -22.64 -10.36 5.43
C LEU A 25 -21.76 -11.61 5.29
N TYR A 26 -20.46 -11.52 5.54
CA TYR A 26 -19.62 -12.71 5.59
C TYR A 26 -19.06 -12.92 6.99
N ASN A 27 -19.12 -14.17 7.45
CA ASN A 27 -18.17 -14.58 8.48
C ASN A 27 -16.91 -15.04 7.76
N SER A 28 -15.75 -14.72 8.30
CA SER A 28 -14.49 -15.07 7.67
C SER A 28 -13.40 -15.33 8.69
N TYR A 29 -12.38 -16.08 8.30
CA TYR A 29 -11.13 -16.10 9.04
C TYR A 29 -9.91 -16.19 8.11
N ALA A 30 -8.78 -15.71 8.61
CA ALA A 30 -7.47 -15.87 7.99
C ALA A 30 -6.43 -16.09 9.10
N THR A 31 -5.52 -17.03 8.88
CA THR A 31 -4.50 -17.41 9.85
C THR A 31 -3.12 -17.15 9.27
N PHE A 32 -2.27 -16.52 10.07
CA PHE A 32 -0.91 -16.18 9.73
C PHE A 32 0.02 -16.78 10.79
N LEU A 33 1.18 -17.24 10.34
CA LEU A 33 2.31 -17.62 11.17
C LEU A 33 3.39 -16.57 10.93
N ASP A 34 3.83 -15.89 11.98
CA ASP A 34 4.94 -14.95 11.94
C ASP A 34 5.88 -15.29 13.10
N GLU A 35 7.13 -15.59 12.76
CA GLU A 35 8.10 -16.16 13.70
C GLU A 35 7.50 -17.38 14.42
N ASP A 36 7.29 -17.24 15.72
CA ASP A 36 6.79 -18.28 16.61
C ASP A 36 5.37 -17.98 17.15
N GLU A 37 4.72 -16.93 16.61
CA GLU A 37 3.35 -16.54 16.96
C GLU A 37 2.36 -16.89 15.83
N LYS A 38 1.17 -17.34 16.22
CA LYS A 38 0.05 -17.60 15.31
C LYS A 38 -1.03 -16.55 15.49
N PHE A 39 -1.28 -15.78 14.43
CA PHE A 39 -2.33 -14.77 14.39
C PHE A 39 -3.53 -15.29 13.61
N THR A 40 -4.73 -15.24 14.19
CA THR A 40 -5.97 -15.54 13.49
C THR A 40 -6.91 -14.35 13.55
N TYR A 41 -7.19 -13.79 12.38
CA TYR A 41 -8.21 -12.76 12.20
C TYR A 41 -9.53 -13.45 11.93
N THR A 42 -10.55 -13.13 12.71
CA THR A 42 -11.88 -13.72 12.57
C THR A 42 -12.93 -12.62 12.52
N VAL A 43 -13.87 -12.69 11.58
CA VAL A 43 -15.04 -11.83 11.50
C VAL A 43 -16.27 -12.72 11.67
N VAL A 44 -17.12 -12.41 12.65
CA VAL A 44 -18.37 -13.14 12.91
C VAL A 44 -19.47 -12.14 13.18
N ASN A 45 -20.56 -12.24 12.41
CA ASN A 45 -21.71 -11.33 12.51
C ASN A 45 -21.31 -9.84 12.47
N GLY A 46 -20.24 -9.53 11.74
CA GLY A 46 -19.74 -8.19 11.49
C GLY A 46 -18.80 -7.68 12.58
N ALA A 47 -18.64 -8.40 13.69
CA ALA A 47 -17.63 -8.11 14.70
C ALA A 47 -16.30 -8.78 14.32
N ALA A 48 -15.19 -8.06 14.52
CA ALA A 48 -13.84 -8.54 14.19
C ALA A 48 -13.03 -8.85 15.45
N TYR A 49 -12.26 -9.93 15.39
CA TYR A 49 -11.47 -10.50 16.47
C TYR A 49 -10.07 -10.82 15.99
N LEU A 50 -9.08 -10.61 16.86
CA LEU A 50 -7.72 -11.10 16.68
C LEU A 50 -7.41 -12.09 17.80
N SER A 51 -7.19 -13.34 17.43
CA SER A 51 -6.58 -14.36 18.28
C SER A 51 -5.08 -14.39 18.01
N THR A 52 -4.27 -14.38 19.07
CA THR A 52 -2.82 -14.57 19.03
C THR A 52 -2.49 -15.74 19.96
N ILE A 53 -1.86 -16.77 19.41
CA ILE A 53 -1.31 -17.89 20.17
C ILE A 53 0.20 -17.75 20.13
N ASP A 54 0.82 -17.70 21.31
CA ASP A 54 2.27 -17.66 21.47
C ASP A 54 2.90 -19.06 21.55
N ASP A 55 4.22 -19.10 21.69
CA ASP A 55 5.04 -20.32 21.83
C ASP A 55 4.63 -21.24 22.99
N ASP A 56 4.07 -20.66 24.05
CA ASP A 56 3.65 -21.38 25.25
C ASP A 56 2.21 -21.93 25.10
N ASP A 57 1.67 -21.91 23.88
CA ASP A 57 0.28 -22.22 23.53
C ASP A 57 -0.74 -21.34 24.29
N SER A 58 -0.32 -20.16 24.77
CA SER A 58 -1.21 -19.22 25.45
C SER A 58 -1.96 -18.38 24.42
N GLU A 59 -3.28 -18.55 24.39
CA GLU A 59 -4.17 -17.78 23.51
C GLU A 59 -4.61 -16.47 24.16
N THR A 60 -4.49 -15.38 23.39
CA THR A 60 -5.11 -14.10 23.70
C THR A 60 -6.09 -13.72 22.59
N VAL A 61 -7.29 -13.30 22.95
CA VAL A 61 -8.34 -12.91 22.01
C VAL A 61 -8.86 -11.53 22.38
N ARG A 62 -8.83 -10.61 21.42
CA ARG A 62 -9.29 -9.23 21.58
C ARG A 62 -10.14 -8.78 20.40
N CYS A 63 -10.97 -7.76 20.64
CA CYS A 63 -11.69 -7.07 19.58
C CYS A 63 -10.73 -6.29 18.67
N LEU A 64 -10.98 -6.34 17.36
CA LEU A 64 -10.31 -5.50 16.37
C LEU A 64 -11.07 -4.18 16.21
N PRO A 65 -10.41 -3.03 16.43
CA PRO A 65 -11.02 -1.74 16.19
C PRO A 65 -11.45 -1.56 14.71
N PRO A 66 -12.50 -0.75 14.46
CA PRO A 66 -12.86 -0.35 13.10
C PRO A 66 -11.67 0.26 12.36
N ASN A 67 -11.61 0.08 11.04
CA ASN A 67 -10.54 0.56 10.15
C ASN A 67 -9.16 -0.09 10.34
N THR A 68 -9.02 -1.11 11.21
CA THR A 68 -7.75 -1.86 11.28
C THR A 68 -7.49 -2.62 9.98
N LEU A 69 -8.54 -3.18 9.38
CA LEU A 69 -8.53 -3.84 8.09
C LEU A 69 -9.77 -3.40 7.29
N PRO A 70 -9.66 -3.25 5.95
CA PRO A 70 -10.72 -2.70 5.11
C PRO A 70 -11.82 -3.72 4.75
N PHE A 71 -12.26 -4.53 5.72
CA PHE A 71 -13.23 -5.61 5.49
C PHE A 71 -14.57 -5.06 4.97
N ASP A 72 -15.03 -3.94 5.54
CA ASP A 72 -16.25 -3.23 5.18
C ASP A 72 -16.27 -2.71 3.72
N LYS A 73 -15.11 -2.71 3.03
CA LYS A 73 -14.99 -2.25 1.64
C LYS A 73 -15.14 -3.36 0.60
N ILE A 74 -15.14 -4.64 1.00
CA ILE A 74 -15.17 -5.77 0.06
C ILE A 74 -16.52 -5.85 -0.67
N LEU A 75 -17.63 -5.88 0.07
CA LEU A 75 -18.97 -5.97 -0.52
C LEU A 75 -19.35 -4.73 -1.36
N PRO A 76 -19.04 -3.49 -0.92
CA PRO A 76 -19.17 -2.31 -1.78
C PRO A 76 -18.37 -2.43 -3.08
N ALA A 77 -17.13 -2.90 -3.03
CA ALA A 77 -16.32 -3.10 -4.24
C ALA A 77 -16.96 -4.11 -5.20
N LEU A 78 -17.55 -5.20 -4.71
CA LEU A 78 -18.28 -6.12 -5.60
C LEU A 78 -19.54 -5.47 -6.19
N ASN A 79 -20.26 -4.64 -5.42
CA ASN A 79 -21.44 -3.92 -5.89
C ASN A 79 -21.14 -2.90 -6.98
N ASP A 80 -19.98 -2.26 -6.90
CA ASP A 80 -19.53 -1.26 -7.86
C ASP A 80 -18.89 -1.88 -9.12
N ALA A 81 -18.84 -3.21 -9.21
CA ALA A 81 -18.29 -3.92 -10.36
C ALA A 81 -19.07 -3.58 -11.64
N THR A 82 -18.38 -2.96 -12.60
CA THR A 82 -18.96 -2.57 -13.89
C THR A 82 -18.22 -3.21 -15.06
N PRO A 83 -18.93 -3.67 -16.10
CA PRO A 83 -18.29 -4.35 -17.23
C PRO A 83 -17.38 -3.39 -18.02
N ILE A 84 -16.25 -3.91 -18.47
CA ILE A 84 -15.26 -3.20 -19.30
C ILE A 84 -14.79 -4.09 -20.47
N PRO A 85 -14.36 -3.50 -21.60
CA PRO A 85 -13.92 -4.27 -22.75
C PRO A 85 -12.52 -4.85 -22.58
N SER A 86 -11.66 -4.19 -21.79
CA SER A 86 -10.25 -4.56 -21.59
C SER A 86 -9.65 -3.78 -20.42
N ALA A 87 -8.59 -4.33 -19.83
CA ALA A 87 -7.77 -3.67 -18.82
C ALA A 87 -6.28 -3.95 -19.05
N SER A 88 -5.41 -3.11 -18.48
CA SER A 88 -3.96 -3.31 -18.47
C SER A 88 -3.36 -2.90 -17.12
N ILE A 89 -2.23 -3.51 -16.76
CA ILE A 89 -1.37 -3.10 -15.65
C ILE A 89 -0.02 -2.72 -16.25
N GLY A 90 0.35 -1.44 -16.20
CA GLY A 90 1.46 -0.90 -16.97
C GLY A 90 1.28 -1.17 -18.47
N LYS A 91 2.21 -1.93 -19.06
CA LYS A 91 2.18 -2.32 -20.49
C LYS A 91 1.52 -3.68 -20.74
N GLU A 92 1.18 -4.42 -19.69
CA GLU A 92 0.66 -5.78 -19.81
C GLU A 92 -0.87 -5.78 -19.82
N THR A 93 -1.46 -6.55 -20.73
CA THR A 93 -2.91 -6.73 -20.80
C THR A 93 -3.39 -7.68 -19.73
N VAL A 94 -4.52 -7.34 -19.10
CA VAL A 94 -5.21 -8.26 -18.19
C VAL A 94 -6.01 -9.25 -19.04
N GLU A 95 -5.54 -10.49 -19.09
CA GLU A 95 -6.20 -11.56 -19.81
C GLU A 95 -7.43 -12.07 -19.07
N CYS A 96 -8.53 -12.29 -19.80
CA CYS A 96 -9.76 -12.84 -19.26
C CYS A 96 -10.42 -13.77 -20.29
N GLU A 97 -10.08 -15.06 -20.21
CA GLU A 97 -10.51 -16.08 -21.19
C GLU A 97 -12.03 -16.20 -21.32
N SER A 98 -12.77 -15.92 -20.25
CA SER A 98 -14.23 -15.96 -20.24
C SER A 98 -14.88 -14.78 -20.99
N GLY A 99 -14.11 -13.73 -21.29
CA GLY A 99 -14.57 -12.46 -21.84
C GLY A 99 -15.44 -11.64 -20.88
N LYS A 100 -15.58 -12.06 -19.62
CA LYS A 100 -16.44 -11.43 -18.61
C LYS A 100 -15.59 -10.58 -17.67
N LEU A 101 -15.10 -9.48 -18.20
CA LEU A 101 -14.21 -8.55 -17.51
C LEU A 101 -14.99 -7.39 -16.88
N PHE A 102 -14.66 -7.06 -15.64
CA PHE A 102 -15.24 -5.96 -14.87
C PHE A 102 -14.15 -5.09 -14.25
N LYS A 103 -14.49 -3.86 -13.94
CA LYS A 103 -13.69 -2.99 -13.08
C LYS A 103 -14.38 -2.75 -11.76
N THR A 104 -13.59 -2.60 -10.71
CA THR A 104 -14.04 -2.02 -9.45
C THR A 104 -12.91 -1.26 -8.75
N THR A 105 -13.21 -0.66 -7.61
CA THR A 105 -12.24 -0.02 -6.72
C THR A 105 -12.37 -0.61 -5.32
N PHE A 106 -11.25 -1.03 -4.73
CA PHE A 106 -11.18 -1.56 -3.37
C PHE A 106 -10.11 -0.79 -2.60
N SER A 107 -10.49 -0.18 -1.47
CA SER A 107 -9.60 0.62 -0.63
C SER A 107 -8.77 1.69 -1.38
N GLY A 108 -9.35 2.27 -2.44
CA GLY A 108 -8.70 3.29 -3.28
C GLY A 108 -7.90 2.75 -4.47
N ALA A 109 -7.62 1.45 -4.52
CA ALA A 109 -6.94 0.81 -5.64
C ALA A 109 -7.95 0.27 -6.66
N HIS A 110 -7.63 0.39 -7.95
CA HIS A 110 -8.45 -0.15 -9.03
C HIS A 110 -8.15 -1.64 -9.23
N PHE A 111 -9.19 -2.43 -9.48
CA PHE A 111 -9.09 -3.86 -9.77
C PHE A 111 -9.82 -4.21 -11.05
N ALA A 112 -9.19 -5.06 -11.87
CA ALA A 112 -9.84 -5.74 -12.98
C ALA A 112 -10.26 -7.14 -12.52
N LEU A 113 -11.55 -7.49 -12.70
CA LEU A 113 -12.12 -8.77 -12.29
C LEU A 113 -12.46 -9.62 -13.50
N CYS A 114 -11.98 -10.85 -13.54
CA CYS A 114 -12.37 -11.83 -14.55
C CYS A 114 -13.23 -12.94 -13.93
N SER A 115 -14.50 -13.02 -14.35
CA SER A 115 -15.42 -14.04 -13.85
C SER A 115 -15.26 -15.37 -14.58
N SER A 116 -15.10 -16.46 -13.84
CA SER A 116 -14.98 -17.84 -14.35
C SER A 116 -16.24 -18.68 -14.05
N GLY A 117 -17.37 -18.03 -13.74
CA GLY A 117 -18.62 -18.72 -13.40
C GLY A 117 -18.46 -19.54 -12.12
N LYS A 118 -18.79 -20.83 -12.16
CA LYS A 118 -18.76 -21.72 -10.99
C LYS A 118 -17.35 -21.97 -10.41
N SER A 119 -16.31 -21.68 -11.17
CA SER A 119 -14.92 -21.79 -10.69
C SER A 119 -14.48 -20.59 -9.85
N GLY A 120 -15.32 -19.54 -9.76
CA GLY A 120 -14.98 -18.32 -9.04
C GLY A 120 -14.62 -17.16 -9.96
N PHE A 121 -13.72 -16.30 -9.49
CA PHE A 121 -13.22 -15.16 -10.25
C PHE A 121 -11.84 -14.75 -9.77
N THR A 122 -11.08 -14.10 -10.64
CA THR A 122 -9.83 -13.42 -10.26
C THR A 122 -10.08 -11.93 -10.19
N ALA A 123 -9.39 -11.24 -9.28
CA ALA A 123 -9.33 -9.78 -9.21
C ALA A 123 -7.86 -9.37 -9.16
N VAL A 124 -7.42 -8.57 -10.12
CA VAL A 124 -6.01 -8.16 -10.24
C VAL A 124 -5.87 -6.65 -10.21
N SER A 125 -4.85 -6.19 -9.50
CA SER A 125 -4.36 -4.81 -9.44
C SER A 125 -2.84 -4.83 -9.54
N SER A 126 -2.22 -3.65 -9.58
CA SER A 126 -0.75 -3.48 -9.55
C SER A 126 -0.07 -4.21 -8.39
N ASP A 127 -0.68 -4.15 -7.20
CA ASP A 127 -0.04 -4.52 -5.94
C ASP A 127 -0.60 -5.81 -5.31
N LEU A 128 -1.75 -6.26 -5.80
CA LEU A 128 -2.49 -7.40 -5.25
C LEU A 128 -3.24 -8.16 -6.34
N ALA A 129 -3.06 -9.47 -6.34
CA ALA A 129 -3.87 -10.42 -7.08
C ALA A 129 -4.68 -11.26 -6.09
N ILE A 130 -5.96 -11.43 -6.36
CA ILE A 130 -6.90 -12.20 -5.54
C ILE A 130 -7.49 -13.28 -6.44
N ASN A 131 -7.41 -14.53 -6.00
CA ASN A 131 -8.09 -15.64 -6.64
C ASN A 131 -9.21 -16.13 -5.74
N VAL A 132 -10.46 -15.99 -6.18
CA VAL A 132 -11.63 -16.45 -5.43
C VAL A 132 -12.06 -17.78 -6.00
N THR A 133 -12.13 -18.79 -5.15
CA THR A 133 -12.67 -20.13 -5.46
C THR A 133 -13.89 -20.39 -4.59
N TYR A 134 -14.96 -20.93 -5.17
CA TYR A 134 -16.11 -21.35 -4.38
C TYR A 134 -15.94 -22.79 -3.89
N LEU A 135 -16.18 -23.00 -2.60
CA LEU A 135 -16.17 -24.33 -1.99
C LEU A 135 -17.52 -25.02 -2.20
N ASP A 136 -17.52 -26.36 -2.16
CA ASP A 136 -18.73 -27.19 -2.35
C ASP A 136 -19.82 -26.95 -1.28
N GLY A 137 -19.45 -26.38 -0.13
CA GLY A 137 -20.37 -26.07 0.95
C GLY A 137 -19.86 -24.98 1.88
N PRO A 138 -20.74 -24.41 2.71
CA PRO A 138 -20.35 -23.42 3.69
C PRO A 138 -19.46 -24.04 4.76
N ILE A 139 -18.48 -23.29 5.21
CA ILE A 139 -17.67 -23.59 6.37
C ILE A 139 -18.28 -22.96 7.62
N THR A 140 -18.12 -23.63 8.75
CA THR A 140 -18.54 -23.11 10.06
C THR A 140 -17.42 -22.25 10.63
N ILE A 141 -17.72 -20.99 10.92
CA ILE A 141 -16.79 -20.04 11.53
C ILE A 141 -17.42 -19.59 12.85
N SER A 142 -16.78 -19.98 13.95
CA SER A 142 -17.25 -19.72 15.30
C SER A 142 -16.64 -18.43 15.84
N GLN A 143 -17.42 -17.71 16.64
CA GLN A 143 -16.91 -16.57 17.40
C GLN A 143 -15.90 -17.08 18.46
N PRO A 144 -14.69 -16.50 18.55
CA PRO A 144 -13.73 -16.88 19.57
C PRO A 144 -14.13 -16.31 20.95
N GLU A 145 -13.70 -16.97 22.03
CA GLU A 145 -13.92 -16.50 23.40
C GLU A 145 -12.93 -15.38 23.73
N LEU A 146 -13.44 -14.23 24.19
CA LEU A 146 -12.63 -13.06 24.53
C LEU A 146 -11.86 -13.29 25.83
N THR A 147 -10.56 -13.00 25.82
CA THR A 147 -9.68 -13.22 27.00
C THR A 147 -9.49 -11.94 27.83
N ASP A 148 -9.87 -10.78 27.29
CA ASP A 148 -9.71 -9.46 27.94
C ASP A 148 -10.84 -9.13 28.93
N GLY A 149 -11.79 -10.05 29.14
CA GLY A 149 -12.94 -9.87 30.03
C GLY A 149 -14.08 -9.06 29.43
N THR A 150 -14.00 -8.66 28.16
CA THR A 150 -15.14 -8.06 27.45
C THR A 150 -16.17 -9.12 27.05
N SER A 151 -17.45 -8.74 27.05
CA SER A 151 -18.54 -9.67 26.74
C SER A 151 -18.81 -9.82 25.25
N SER A 152 -18.48 -8.80 24.46
CA SER A 152 -18.80 -8.71 23.03
C SER A 152 -18.00 -7.60 22.36
N CYS A 153 -17.77 -7.76 21.06
CA CYS A 153 -17.15 -6.74 20.21
C CYS A 153 -18.21 -5.96 19.44
N GLU A 154 -17.96 -4.67 19.22
CA GLU A 154 -18.81 -3.84 18.36
C GLU A 154 -18.67 -4.28 16.89
N PRO A 155 -19.76 -4.33 16.11
CA PRO A 155 -19.70 -4.62 14.68
C PRO A 155 -18.87 -3.58 13.92
N VAL A 156 -17.93 -4.04 13.10
CA VAL A 156 -17.12 -3.25 12.17
C VAL A 156 -17.63 -3.34 10.73
N GLU A 157 -18.49 -4.32 10.43
CA GLU A 157 -19.16 -4.46 9.15
C GLU A 157 -20.68 -4.34 9.27
N SER A 158 -21.33 -4.03 8.16
CA SER A 158 -22.79 -3.95 8.08
C SER A 158 -23.34 -4.81 6.95
N VAL A 159 -24.56 -5.29 7.16
CA VAL A 159 -25.30 -6.09 6.19
C VAL A 159 -25.49 -5.28 4.90
N THR A 160 -25.06 -5.84 3.78
CA THR A 160 -25.00 -5.12 2.48
C THR A 160 -25.94 -5.78 1.47
N SER A 161 -26.79 -4.98 0.81
CA SER A 161 -27.60 -5.47 -0.30
C SER A 161 -26.75 -5.64 -1.55
N MET A 162 -26.93 -6.73 -2.29
CA MET A 162 -26.11 -7.05 -3.44
C MET A 162 -26.78 -6.63 -4.76
N THR A 163 -26.00 -6.03 -5.67
CA THR A 163 -26.43 -5.89 -7.07
C THR A 163 -26.50 -7.26 -7.75
N PRO A 164 -27.28 -7.42 -8.83
CA PRO A 164 -27.32 -8.70 -9.57
C PRO A 164 -25.95 -9.17 -10.06
N THR A 165 -25.08 -8.24 -10.47
CA THR A 165 -23.69 -8.53 -10.86
C THR A 165 -22.87 -9.02 -9.68
N ALA A 166 -22.92 -8.31 -8.55
CA ALA A 166 -22.20 -8.69 -7.34
C ALA A 166 -22.65 -10.06 -6.81
N LEU A 167 -23.95 -10.32 -6.81
CA LEU A 167 -24.50 -11.62 -6.41
C LEU A 167 -24.00 -12.74 -7.32
N ALA A 168 -23.98 -12.54 -8.64
CA ALA A 168 -23.44 -13.50 -9.58
C ALA A 168 -21.93 -13.73 -9.37
N LEU A 169 -21.16 -12.67 -9.09
CA LEU A 169 -19.73 -12.75 -8.74
C LEU A 169 -19.47 -13.38 -7.36
N ALA A 170 -20.43 -13.37 -6.43
CA ALA A 170 -20.26 -14.00 -5.12
C ALA A 170 -20.71 -15.48 -5.10
N THR A 171 -21.53 -15.90 -6.07
CA THR A 171 -22.16 -17.23 -6.09
C THR A 171 -21.80 -18.08 -7.30
N GLY A 172 -21.06 -17.53 -8.27
CA GLY A 172 -20.80 -18.19 -9.56
C GLY A 172 -22.04 -18.29 -10.46
N GLY A 173 -23.06 -17.48 -10.16
CA GLY A 173 -24.31 -17.41 -10.89
C GLY A 173 -24.15 -16.85 -12.31
N ALA A 174 -25.23 -16.93 -13.09
CA ALA A 174 -25.26 -16.32 -14.41
C ALA A 174 -25.23 -14.79 -14.28
N LEU A 175 -24.27 -14.15 -14.94
CA LEU A 175 -24.19 -12.69 -15.01
C LEU A 175 -25.41 -12.13 -15.76
N PRO A 176 -25.95 -10.98 -15.33
CA PRO A 176 -27.07 -10.33 -16.01
C PRO A 176 -26.72 -10.03 -17.47
N SER A 177 -27.62 -10.39 -18.39
CA SER A 177 -27.47 -10.00 -19.79
C SER A 177 -27.72 -8.50 -19.94
N THR A 178 -26.71 -7.77 -20.41
CA THR A 178 -26.82 -6.32 -20.64
C THR A 178 -27.61 -6.06 -21.92
N SER A 179 -28.94 -6.00 -21.81
CA SER A 179 -29.83 -5.58 -22.90
C SER A 179 -30.05 -4.06 -22.98
N SER A 180 -29.25 -3.26 -22.26
CA SER A 180 -29.40 -1.80 -22.29
C SER A 180 -28.86 -1.20 -23.59
N ARG A 181 -29.62 -0.26 -24.17
CA ARG A 181 -29.19 0.58 -25.29
C ARG A 181 -27.86 1.25 -24.90
N LYS A 182 -26.79 0.92 -25.62
CA LYS A 182 -25.43 1.44 -25.45
C LYS A 182 -25.41 2.96 -25.61
N LEU A 183 -25.46 3.70 -24.51
CA LEU A 183 -25.35 5.17 -24.52
C LEU A 183 -23.94 5.67 -24.16
N LYS A 184 -23.07 4.80 -23.64
CA LYS A 184 -21.64 5.08 -23.44
C LYS A 184 -20.83 3.83 -23.72
N GLU A 185 -19.81 3.97 -24.56
CA GLU A 185 -18.84 2.92 -24.81
C GLU A 185 -18.05 2.68 -23.50
N ALA A 186 -18.04 1.44 -23.03
CA ALA A 186 -17.23 1.09 -21.87
C ALA A 186 -15.76 1.30 -22.24
N ALA A 187 -15.04 2.10 -21.46
CA ALA A 187 -13.66 2.46 -21.76
C ALA A 187 -12.69 1.39 -21.24
N HIS A 188 -11.56 1.26 -21.92
CA HIS A 188 -10.40 0.53 -21.43
C HIS A 188 -9.98 1.05 -20.04
N MET A 189 -9.62 0.15 -19.13
CA MET A 189 -9.11 0.48 -17.81
C MET A 189 -7.60 0.26 -17.75
N ALA A 190 -6.83 1.34 -17.79
CA ALA A 190 -5.39 1.30 -17.53
C ALA A 190 -5.13 1.48 -16.04
N MET A 191 -4.30 0.61 -15.47
CA MET A 191 -3.72 0.73 -14.13
C MET A 191 -2.22 0.93 -14.28
N ASP A 192 -1.62 1.73 -13.41
CA ASP A 192 -0.18 1.89 -13.37
C ASP A 192 0.49 0.60 -12.84
N ALA A 193 1.75 0.37 -13.20
CA ALA A 193 2.52 -0.72 -12.60
C ALA A 193 2.89 -0.39 -11.15
N SER A 194 3.03 -1.42 -10.30
CA SER A 194 3.42 -1.27 -8.88
C SER A 194 4.87 -0.83 -8.70
N GLU A 195 5.73 -1.14 -9.67
CA GLU A 195 7.08 -0.64 -9.69
C GLU A 195 7.11 0.73 -10.37
N CYS A 196 7.73 1.70 -9.69
CA CYS A 196 8.30 2.84 -10.39
C CYS A 196 9.23 2.26 -11.45
N GLY A 197 8.86 2.36 -12.72
CA GLY A 197 9.62 1.77 -13.82
C GLY A 197 11.07 2.27 -13.86
N GLU A 198 11.86 1.73 -14.80
CA GLU A 198 13.24 2.19 -15.03
C GLU A 198 13.30 3.72 -15.05
N CYS A 199 14.34 4.28 -14.42
CA CYS A 199 14.48 5.72 -14.37
C CYS A 199 14.43 6.32 -15.78
N LEU A 200 13.50 7.25 -16.00
CA LEU A 200 13.32 7.92 -17.30
C LEU A 200 14.52 8.78 -17.72
N THR A 201 15.48 8.94 -16.81
CA THR A 201 16.71 9.71 -16.99
C THR A 201 17.91 8.86 -16.57
N THR A 202 19.12 9.30 -16.91
CA THR A 202 20.34 8.67 -16.39
C THR A 202 20.32 8.69 -14.86
N PRO A 203 20.44 7.53 -14.18
CA PRO A 203 20.52 7.48 -12.72
C PRO A 203 21.67 8.34 -12.19
N ARG A 204 21.44 8.99 -11.05
CA ARG A 204 22.38 9.95 -10.44
C ARG A 204 22.64 9.61 -8.98
N PRO A 205 23.79 9.98 -8.42
CA PRO A 205 24.01 9.93 -6.97
C PRO A 205 22.89 10.66 -6.21
N CYS A 206 22.30 10.01 -5.22
CA CYS A 206 21.26 10.55 -4.37
C CYS A 206 21.76 10.79 -2.93
N ILE A 207 21.51 11.98 -2.41
CA ILE A 207 21.81 12.36 -1.04
C ILE A 207 20.54 12.73 -0.28
N PHE A 208 20.40 12.16 0.91
CA PHE A 208 19.25 12.35 1.79
C PHE A 208 19.62 13.26 2.97
N LEU A 209 18.89 14.35 3.09
CA LEU A 209 19.11 15.43 4.04
C LEU A 209 17.96 15.48 5.04
N HIS A 210 18.23 15.05 6.28
CA HIS A 210 17.19 14.98 7.30
C HIS A 210 16.88 16.36 7.91
N GLY A 211 15.72 16.46 8.55
CA GLY A 211 15.28 17.68 9.23
C GLY A 211 15.70 17.75 10.70
N LEU A 212 15.00 18.60 11.45
CA LEU A 212 15.23 18.86 12.87
C LEU A 212 15.10 17.59 13.73
N GLY A 213 15.88 17.53 14.81
CA GLY A 213 15.69 16.55 15.88
C GLY A 213 16.73 15.42 15.91
N ASN A 214 17.82 15.53 15.14
CA ASN A 214 18.90 14.55 15.18
C ASN A 214 20.05 15.05 16.07
N PRO A 215 20.42 14.34 17.15
CA PRO A 215 21.60 14.68 17.96
C PRO A 215 22.91 14.12 17.42
N ASN A 216 22.84 13.18 16.47
CA ASN A 216 24.01 12.49 15.94
C ASN A 216 24.70 13.35 14.88
N GLU A 217 26.01 13.19 14.73
CA GLU A 217 26.81 13.86 13.71
C GLU A 217 27.89 12.91 13.22
N GLU A 218 27.96 12.70 11.91
CA GLU A 218 29.02 11.92 11.28
C GLU A 218 29.83 12.79 10.33
N PRO A 219 31.15 12.60 10.24
CA PRO A 219 32.01 13.42 9.38
C PRO A 219 31.91 13.05 7.89
N THR A 220 31.32 11.90 7.56
CA THR A 220 31.19 11.39 6.20
C THR A 220 29.74 11.03 5.88
N LEU A 221 29.43 10.97 4.60
CA LEU A 221 28.18 10.41 4.11
C LEU A 221 28.04 8.94 4.53
N GLN A 222 26.84 8.55 4.93
CA GLN A 222 26.53 7.22 5.45
C GLN A 222 25.73 6.41 4.43
N ASP A 223 25.98 5.11 4.36
CA ASP A 223 25.20 4.18 3.52
C ASP A 223 23.84 3.82 4.11
N THR A 224 23.61 4.11 5.39
CA THR A 224 22.37 3.70 6.08
C THR A 224 21.72 4.85 6.83
N PRO A 225 20.38 4.86 6.95
CA PRO A 225 19.66 5.93 7.65
C PRO A 225 19.64 5.75 9.19
N LYS A 226 20.30 4.73 9.74
CA LYS A 226 20.17 4.32 11.17
C LYS A 226 20.45 5.47 12.14
N LEU A 227 21.40 6.34 11.81
CA LEU A 227 21.81 7.46 12.65
C LEU A 227 20.99 8.73 12.42
N THR A 228 19.98 8.71 11.56
CA THR A 228 19.10 9.88 11.29
C THR A 228 17.92 9.98 12.26
N LYS A 229 17.89 9.21 13.36
CA LYS A 229 16.76 9.14 14.32
C LYS A 229 15.41 8.81 13.66
N ARG A 230 15.40 7.80 12.78
CA ARG A 230 14.19 7.32 12.07
C ARG A 230 13.52 8.38 11.19
N LYS A 231 14.24 9.44 10.79
CA LYS A 231 13.72 10.45 9.86
C LYS A 231 13.61 9.91 8.44
N PHE A 232 14.45 8.94 8.10
CA PHE A 232 14.36 8.17 6.86
C PHE A 232 14.30 6.67 7.16
N GLY A 233 13.56 5.94 6.32
CA GLY A 233 13.67 4.49 6.17
C GLY A 233 14.77 4.15 5.16
N ASP A 234 15.12 2.87 5.07
CA ASP A 234 16.04 2.42 4.03
C ASP A 234 15.31 2.38 2.68
N ILE A 235 15.80 3.15 1.71
CA ILE A 235 15.20 3.32 0.39
C ILE A 235 15.96 2.56 -0.71
N HIS A 236 17.00 1.80 -0.36
CA HIS A 236 17.69 0.94 -1.32
C HIS A 236 16.69 -0.04 -1.96
N GLY A 237 16.78 -0.19 -3.29
CA GLY A 237 15.85 -1.01 -4.07
C GLY A 237 14.51 -0.33 -4.41
N HIS A 238 14.25 0.87 -3.86
CA HIS A 238 12.99 1.60 -4.06
C HIS A 238 13.17 2.97 -4.75
N ALA A 239 14.39 3.30 -5.18
CA ALA A 239 14.71 4.56 -5.86
C ALA A 239 15.47 4.28 -7.18
N PRO A 240 14.78 3.89 -8.27
CA PRO A 240 15.43 3.45 -9.52
C PRO A 240 16.25 4.55 -10.22
N CYS A 241 16.01 5.82 -9.88
CA CYS A 241 16.79 6.95 -10.38
C CYS A 241 18.07 7.25 -9.58
N CYS A 242 18.31 6.53 -8.49
CA CYS A 242 19.51 6.69 -7.69
C CYS A 242 20.56 5.66 -8.10
N SER A 243 21.71 6.12 -8.62
CA SER A 243 22.85 5.23 -8.88
C SER A 243 23.58 4.82 -7.60
N GLU A 244 23.51 5.67 -6.59
CA GLU A 244 24.04 5.46 -5.24
C GLU A 244 23.16 6.25 -4.26
N ILE A 245 22.99 5.76 -3.05
CA ILE A 245 22.20 6.42 -2.01
C ILE A 245 23.09 6.67 -0.79
N LYS A 246 23.13 7.91 -0.33
CA LYS A 246 23.79 8.30 0.91
C LYS A 246 22.91 9.16 1.79
N TYR A 247 23.18 9.11 3.09
CA TYR A 247 22.51 9.90 4.11
C TYR A 247 23.53 10.84 4.77
N ALA A 248 23.22 12.14 4.80
CA ALA A 248 23.99 13.09 5.60
C ALA A 248 23.46 13.06 7.04
N VAL A 249 24.33 12.71 8.00
CA VAL A 249 23.97 12.63 9.43
C VAL A 249 24.58 13.83 10.14
N ILE A 250 23.74 14.82 10.46
CA ILE A 250 24.16 16.12 10.99
C ILE A 250 23.45 16.40 12.31
N ASN A 251 24.15 16.96 13.29
CA ASN A 251 23.49 17.39 14.52
C ASN A 251 22.65 18.65 14.23
N THR A 252 21.34 18.49 14.37
CA THR A 252 20.33 19.53 14.13
C THR A 252 19.59 19.94 15.39
N ASN A 253 19.99 19.42 16.56
CA ASN A 253 19.39 19.83 17.85
C ASN A 253 19.93 21.16 18.35
N ASN A 254 21.19 21.44 18.03
CA ASN A 254 21.93 22.57 18.60
C ASN A 254 21.93 23.82 17.71
N ALA A 255 21.40 23.73 16.49
CA ALA A 255 21.38 24.80 15.52
C ALA A 255 20.11 24.74 14.66
N GLY A 256 19.46 25.89 14.46
CA GLY A 256 18.35 26.04 13.51
C GLY A 256 18.84 26.22 12.08
N TRP A 257 17.93 26.14 11.10
CA TRP A 257 18.24 26.17 9.66
C TRP A 257 18.88 27.45 9.12
N ARG A 258 18.83 28.57 9.87
CA ARG A 258 19.51 29.83 9.53
C ARG A 258 20.94 29.93 10.09
N ASN A 259 21.47 28.85 10.65
CA ASN A 259 22.82 28.86 11.19
C ASN A 259 23.83 28.58 10.08
N ASP A 260 24.71 29.54 9.81
CA ASP A 260 25.70 29.45 8.73
C ASP A 260 26.58 28.19 8.81
N THR A 261 27.03 27.81 10.01
CA THR A 261 27.82 26.58 10.19
C THR A 261 27.04 25.34 9.82
N LEU A 262 25.76 25.27 10.19
CA LEU A 262 24.90 24.16 9.82
C LEU A 262 24.67 24.13 8.30
N GLN A 263 24.32 25.26 7.69
CA GLN A 263 24.12 25.37 6.25
C GLN A 263 25.38 24.94 5.47
N GLN A 264 26.57 25.36 5.93
CA GLN A 264 27.83 24.96 5.32
C GLN A 264 28.06 23.44 5.38
N LYS A 265 27.73 22.78 6.50
CA LYS A 265 27.83 21.32 6.61
C LYS A 265 26.93 20.60 5.60
N PHE A 266 25.71 21.08 5.40
CA PHE A 266 24.83 20.54 4.35
C PHE A 266 25.44 20.72 2.96
N CYS A 267 26.02 21.89 2.67
CA CYS A 267 26.69 22.20 1.41
C CYS A 267 27.90 21.28 1.17
N ASP A 268 28.76 21.10 2.17
CA ASP A 268 29.96 20.28 2.07
C ASP A 268 29.60 18.82 1.73
N PHE A 269 28.52 18.29 2.31
CA PHE A 269 28.04 16.95 1.97
C PHE A 269 27.42 16.85 0.58
N LEU A 270 26.70 17.88 0.14
CA LEU A 270 26.14 17.93 -1.22
C LEU A 270 27.25 17.92 -2.27
N LEU A 271 28.30 18.71 -2.07
CA LEU A 271 29.46 18.78 -2.97
C LEU A 271 30.25 17.47 -3.04
N GLN A 272 30.24 16.67 -1.96
CA GLN A 272 30.88 15.36 -1.92
C GLN A 272 30.12 14.25 -2.66
N MET A 273 28.82 14.44 -2.95
CA MET A 273 27.97 13.37 -3.46
C MET A 273 28.30 12.95 -4.90
N SER A 274 28.76 13.90 -5.73
CA SER A 274 29.10 13.64 -7.13
C SER A 274 30.54 14.06 -7.42
N PRO A 275 31.33 13.23 -8.12
CA PRO A 275 32.67 13.59 -8.55
C PRO A 275 32.67 14.69 -9.62
N THR A 276 31.52 15.00 -10.23
CA THR A 276 31.40 16.09 -11.22
C THR A 276 31.06 17.44 -10.58
N SER A 277 30.78 17.49 -9.28
CA SER A 277 30.61 18.74 -8.55
C SER A 277 31.91 19.55 -8.53
N ASP A 278 31.79 20.87 -8.64
CA ASP A 278 32.91 21.80 -8.50
C ASP A 278 32.94 22.36 -7.08
N VAL A 279 33.80 21.78 -6.25
CA VAL A 279 34.00 22.19 -4.86
C VAL A 279 34.52 23.62 -4.75
N ALA A 280 35.38 24.06 -5.67
CA ALA A 280 35.99 25.38 -5.62
C ALA A 280 34.99 26.48 -6.02
N ALA A 281 34.12 26.18 -6.99
CA ALA A 281 33.06 27.08 -7.42
C ALA A 281 31.76 26.95 -6.59
N GLY A 282 31.66 25.95 -5.72
CA GLY A 282 30.45 25.66 -4.94
C GLY A 282 29.27 25.18 -5.79
N ILE A 283 29.55 24.48 -6.90
CA ILE A 283 28.54 23.99 -7.84
C ILE A 283 28.30 22.51 -7.59
N ILE A 284 27.07 22.17 -7.21
CA ILE A 284 26.60 20.80 -7.09
C ILE A 284 26.15 20.33 -8.48
N ASP A 285 26.72 19.24 -8.96
CA ASP A 285 26.38 18.69 -10.28
C ASP A 285 25.97 17.22 -10.19
N ASN A 286 25.15 16.76 -11.15
CA ASN A 286 24.68 15.38 -11.28
C ASN A 286 24.17 14.72 -10.00
N THR A 287 23.61 15.49 -9.06
CA THR A 287 23.16 14.97 -7.76
C THR A 287 21.64 15.14 -7.63
N ILE A 288 20.95 14.09 -7.18
CA ILE A 288 19.56 14.18 -6.75
C ILE A 288 19.57 14.45 -5.24
N VAL A 289 18.94 15.55 -4.83
CA VAL A 289 18.86 15.95 -3.43
C VAL A 289 17.47 15.64 -2.91
N VAL A 290 17.39 14.77 -1.91
CA VAL A 290 16.14 14.44 -1.23
C VAL A 290 16.17 15.06 0.16
N THR A 291 15.24 15.96 0.43
CA THR A 291 15.19 16.69 1.68
C THR A 291 13.93 16.35 2.47
N HIS A 292 14.04 16.41 3.79
CA HIS A 292 12.89 16.29 4.67
C HIS A 292 12.86 17.45 5.67
N SER A 293 11.72 18.15 5.74
CA SER A 293 11.45 19.22 6.71
C SER A 293 12.57 20.28 6.70
N MET A 294 13.20 20.55 7.86
CA MET A 294 14.28 21.53 8.00
C MET A 294 15.45 21.31 7.02
N GLY A 295 15.70 20.07 6.59
CA GLY A 295 16.74 19.76 5.60
C GLY A 295 16.48 20.37 4.23
N GLY A 296 15.23 20.77 3.94
CA GLY A 296 14.86 21.50 2.72
C GLY A 296 15.11 23.01 2.82
N LEU A 297 15.18 23.56 4.04
CA LEU A 297 15.38 24.99 4.29
C LEU A 297 16.85 25.37 4.45
N CYS A 298 17.69 24.46 4.92
CA CYS A 298 19.13 24.71 5.03
C CYS A 298 19.78 25.04 3.66
N PRO A 299 19.35 24.43 2.54
CA PRO A 299 19.80 24.81 1.20
C PRO A 299 19.10 26.05 0.62
N ASP A 300 18.04 26.61 1.22
CA ASP A 300 17.20 27.63 0.56
C ASP A 300 17.85 29.03 0.45
N ASP A 301 18.81 29.38 1.30
CA ASP A 301 19.58 30.63 1.14
C ASP A 301 20.48 30.64 -0.11
N TRP A 302 20.56 29.50 -0.81
CA TRP A 302 21.27 29.35 -2.07
C TRP A 302 20.54 29.96 -3.28
N GLN A 303 19.20 29.92 -3.32
CA GLN A 303 18.41 30.36 -4.47
C GLN A 303 18.49 31.88 -4.73
N HIS A 304 18.87 32.67 -3.73
CA HIS A 304 18.99 34.13 -3.87
C HIS A 304 20.39 34.62 -4.25
N GLY A 305 21.43 33.77 -4.15
CA GLY A 305 22.82 34.15 -4.45
C GLY A 305 23.36 33.62 -5.77
N PHE A 306 22.86 32.47 -6.26
CA PHE A 306 23.45 31.80 -7.41
C PHE A 306 22.35 31.16 -8.27
N GLY A 307 22.28 31.59 -9.54
CA GLY A 307 21.19 31.27 -10.44
C GLY A 307 21.10 29.80 -10.82
N LEU A 308 20.33 29.03 -10.07
CA LEU A 308 19.68 27.83 -10.60
C LEU A 308 18.32 28.16 -11.22
N PRO A 309 18.00 27.61 -12.39
CA PRO A 309 16.65 27.70 -12.95
C PRO A 309 15.69 26.86 -12.11
N TYR A 310 14.52 27.44 -11.81
CA TYR A 310 13.36 26.77 -11.21
C TYR A 310 13.06 25.45 -11.94
N GLY A 311 13.42 24.33 -11.33
CA GLY A 311 12.86 23.03 -11.69
C GLY A 311 11.48 22.92 -11.05
N HIS A 312 10.44 23.19 -11.84
CA HIS A 312 9.05 22.92 -11.46
C HIS A 312 8.90 21.45 -11.05
N LEU A 313 8.83 21.19 -9.74
CA LEU A 313 8.09 20.06 -9.19
C LEU A 313 6.60 20.37 -9.40
N GLN A 314 6.06 19.98 -10.54
CA GLN A 314 4.62 19.82 -10.69
C GLN A 314 4.20 18.61 -9.84
N GLN A 315 3.17 18.83 -9.02
CA GLN A 315 2.38 17.80 -8.35
C GLN A 315 1.75 16.85 -9.37
#